data_AF-A0A7W7RZX7-F1
#
_entry.id   AF-A0A7W7RZX7-F1
#
_cell.length_a   1.000
_cell.length_b   1.000
_cell.length_c   1.000
_cell.angle_alpha   90.00
_cell.angle_beta   90.00
_cell.angle_gamma   90.00
#
_symmetry.space_group_name_H-M   'P 1'
#
loop_
_entity.id
_entity.type
_entity.pdbx_description
1 polymer ?
#
loop_
_entity_poly.entity_id
_entity_poly.type
_entity_poly.pdbx_seq_one_letter_code
_entity_poly.pdbx_strand_id
1 'polypeptide(L)' 'MRIRIDGTYAEIAYTVNKIRTILPIGSISPIRPRHRRPYTWRVFIDTAPKPHARRWIT' A
#
# COMPACT_ATOMS: atom_id res chain seq x y z
N MET A 1 -3.87 -7.36 -5.14
CA MET A 1 -2.49 -7.28 -5.65
C MET A 1 -1.61 -6.72 -4.53
N ARG A 2 -0.35 -7.13 -4.40
CA ARG A 2 0.51 -6.70 -3.28
C ARG A 2 1.64 -5.78 -3.75
N ILE A 3 1.72 -4.59 -3.18
CA ILE A 3 2.73 -3.57 -3.48
C ILE A 3 3.68 -3.46 -2.29
N ARG A 4 4.98 -3.50 -2.57
CA ARG A 4 6.04 -3.26 -1.57
C ARG A 4 6.63 -1.87 -1.77
N ILE A 5 6.71 -1.10 -0.70
CA ILE A 5 7.34 0.21 -0.68
C ILE A 5 8.49 0.15 0.32
N ASP A 6 9.69 0.49 -0.14
CA ASP A 6 10.84 0.73 0.73
C ASP A 6 11.28 2.19 0.54
N GLY A 7 11.51 2.91 1.62
CA GLY A 7 11.93 4.31 1.54
C GLY A 7 12.06 4.94 2.92
N THR A 8 12.39 6.22 2.93
CA THR A 8 12.27 7.07 4.11
C THR A 8 10.80 7.21 4.51
N TYR A 9 10.56 7.68 5.74
CA TYR A 9 9.20 7.87 6.23
C TYR A 9 8.39 8.83 5.35
N ALA A 10 9.02 9.92 4.89
CA ALA A 10 8.39 10.91 4.00
C ALA A 10 8.01 10.31 2.65
N GLU A 11 8.91 9.55 2.03
CA GLU A 11 8.64 8.86 0.77
C GLU A 11 7.50 7.85 0.92
N ILE A 12 7.51 7.04 1.98
CA ILE A 12 6.45 6.06 2.25
C ILE A 12 5.11 6.77 2.41
N ALA A 13 5.03 7.83 3.20
CA ALA A 13 3.81 8.60 3.40
C ALA A 13 3.28 9.18 2.08
N TYR A 14 4.16 9.79 1.28
CA TYR A 14 3.81 10.34 -0.02
C TYR A 14 3.31 9.26 -0.99
N THR A 15 4.03 8.14 -1.10
CA THR A 15 3.67 7.04 -2.01
C THR A 15 2.36 6.37 -1.59
N VAL A 16 2.15 6.12 -0.29
CA VAL A 16 0.90 5.55 0.22
C VAL A 16 -0.28 6.47 -0.11
N ASN A 17 -0.12 7.77 0.09
CA ASN A 17 -1.16 8.76 -0.23
C ASN A 17 -1.49 8.76 -1.74
N LYS A 18 -0.46 8.73 -2.58
CA LYS A 18 -0.63 8.66 -4.05
C LYS A 18 -1.22 7.34 -4.53
N ILE A 19 -0.92 6.21 -3.88
CA ILE A 19 -1.53 4.92 -4.23
C ILE A 19 -3.01 4.91 -3.87
N ARG A 20 -3.40 5.52 -2.74
CA ARG A 20 -4.80 5.59 -2.30
C ARG A 20 -5.70 6.33 -3.28
N THR A 21 -5.17 7.26 -4.09
CA THR A 21 -5.95 7.98 -5.11
C THR A 21 -6.17 7.17 -6.38
N ILE A 22 -5.33 6.16 -6.66
CA ILE A 22 -5.36 5.38 -7.91
C ILE A 22 -5.96 3.99 -7.69
N LEU A 23 -5.67 3.37 -6.54
CA LEU A 23 -6.00 1.97 -6.25
C LEU A 23 -6.81 1.85 -4.95
N PRO A 24 -7.85 1.00 -4.92
CA PRO A 24 -8.52 0.67 -3.67
C PRO A 24 -7.55 -0.12 -2.78
N ILE A 25 -7.25 0.45 -1.61
CA ILE A 25 -6.41 -0.19 -0.60
C ILE A 25 -7.29 -1.09 0.27
N GLY A 26 -6.95 -2.38 0.37
CA GLY A 26 -7.63 -3.32 1.26
C GLY A 26 -6.99 -3.36 2.64
N SER A 27 -5.66 -3.48 2.68
CA SER A 27 -4.91 -3.46 3.94
C SER A 27 -3.51 -2.89 3.76
N ILE A 28 -2.96 -2.34 4.86
CA ILE A 28 -1.59 -1.85 4.94
C ILE A 28 -0.91 -2.57 6.10
N SER A 29 0.26 -3.17 5.85
CA SER A 29 1.04 -3.82 6.90
C SER A 29 1.68 -2.78 7.84
N PRO A 30 2.04 -3.16 9.08
CA PRO A 30 2.85 -2.31 9.94
C PRO A 30 4.16 -1.88 9.25
N ILE A 31 4.59 -0.64 9.52
CA ILE A 31 5.87 -0.11 9.05
C ILE A 31 7.00 -0.83 9.78
N ARG A 32 7.92 -1.45 9.04
CA ARG A 32 9.06 -2.17 9.61
C ARG A 32 10.37 -1.49 9.22
N PRO A 33 11.30 -1.27 10.17
CA PRO A 33 12.62 -0.74 9.83
C PRO A 33 13.37 -1.73 8.95
N ARG A 34 14.17 -1.20 8.02
CA ARG A 34 14.98 -2.02 7.12
C ARG A 34 16.41 -2.09 7.66
N HIS A 35 16.74 -3.14 8.40
CA HIS A 35 18.03 -3.28 9.09
C HIS A 35 19.30 -3.05 8.23
N ARG A 36 19.23 -3.29 6.92
CA ARG A 36 20.36 -3.06 5.98
C ARG A 36 20.50 -1.62 5.48
N ARG A 37 19.53 -0.73 5.74
CA ARG A 37 19.56 0.68 5.34
C ARG A 37 19.06 1.56 6.48
N PRO A 38 19.94 2.34 7.15
CA PRO A 38 19.52 3.23 8.21
C PRO A 38 18.49 4.24 7.68
N TYR A 39 17.56 4.66 8.55
CA TYR A 39 16.49 5.62 8.22
C TYR A 39 15.58 5.21 7.05
N THR A 40 15.52 3.91 6.76
CA THR A 40 14.65 3.35 5.74
C THR A 40 13.69 2.38 6.40
N TRP A 41 12.43 2.44 5.98
CA TRP A 41 11.39 1.51 6.41
C TRP A 41 10.80 0.77 5.22
N ARG A 42 10.00 -0.23 5.53
CA ARG A 42 9.25 -1.04 4.58
C ARG A 42 7.78 -1.09 4.97
N VAL A 43 6.92 -0.94 3.98
CA VAL A 43 5.48 -1.18 4.07
C VAL A 43 5.03 -2.09 2.94
N PHE A 44 4.04 -2.92 3.21
CA PHE A 44 3.29 -3.64 2.21
C PHE A 44 1.87 -3.09 2.15
N ILE A 45 1.37 -2.89 0.94
CA ILE A 45 -0.01 -2.50 0.68
C ILE A 45 -0.64 -3.63 -0.11
N ASP A 46 -1.69 -4.21 0.43
CA ASP A 46 -2.55 -5.13 -0.30
C ASP A 46 -3.70 -4.32 -0.89
N THR A 47 -3.73 -4.25 -2.21
CA THR A 47 -4.82 -3.64 -2.94
C THR A 47 -6.01 -4.59 -2.94
N ALA A 48 -7.17 -4.05 -2.59
CA ALA A 48 -8.41 -4.79 -2.73
C ALA A 48 -8.68 -5.01 -4.22
N PRO A 49 -9.25 -6.15 -4.62
CA PRO A 49 -9.90 -6.19 -5.92
C PRO A 49 -10.95 -5.08 -5.93
N LYS A 50 -10.96 -4.22 -6.96
CA LYS A 50 -12.15 -3.38 -7.19
C LYS A 50 -13.33 -4.34 -7.16
N PRO A 51 -14.36 -4.14 -6.31
CA PRO A 51 -15.56 -4.93 -6.46
C PRO A 51 -15.99 -4.71 -7.91
N HIS A 52 -15.89 -5.74 -8.74
CA HIS A 52 -16.62 -5.78 -10.00
C HIS A 52 -18.02 -5.31 -9.63
N ALA A 53 -18.43 -4.20 -10.26
CA ALA A 53 -19.76 -3.63 -10.11
C ALA A 53 -20.73 -4.79 -9.91
N ARG A 54 -21.36 -4.82 -8.73
CA ARG A 54 -22.36 -5.79 -8.31
C ARG A 54 -23.11 -6.28 -9.56
N ARG A 55 -22.83 -7.52 -9.99
CA ARG A 55 -23.62 -8.16 -11.04
C ARG A 55 -25.02 -8.21 -10.44
N TRP A 56 -25.92 -7.36 -10.94
CA TRP A 56 -27.33 -7.43 -10.60
C TRP A 56 -27.80 -8.82 -11.05
N ILE A 57 -27.87 -9.73 -10.09
CA ILE A 57 -28.70 -10.91 -10.18
C ILE A 57 -29.77 -10.63 -9.14
N THR A 58 -30.88 -10.02 -9.56
CA THR A 58 -32.23 -10.60 -9.57
C THR A 58 -33.16 -9.53 -10.13
#